data_AF-A0A2M8KP41-F1
#
_entry.id   AF-A0A2M8KP41-F1
#
_cell.length_a   1.000
_cell.length_b   1.000
_cell.length_c   1.000
_cell.angle_alpha   90.00
_cell.angle_beta   90.00
_cell.angle_gamma   90.00
#
_symmetry.space_group_name_H-M   'P 1'
#
loop_
_entity.id
_entity.type
_entity.pdbx_description
1 polymer ?
#
loop_
_entity_poly.entity_id
_entity_poly.type
_entity_poly.pdbx_seq_one_letter_code
_entity_poly.pdbx_strand_id
1 'polypeptide(L)' 'MNRKNIVYMLWGNYAKQKGAAIDSMNNLILTSAHPSPFSVQAFFGNKHFCACNIYLKTHGIDPIDWK' A
#
# COMPACT_ATOMS: atom_id res chain seq x y z
N MET A 1 -6.43 -20.30 -0.77
CA MET A 1 -6.89 -19.24 0.17
C MET A 1 -7.08 -17.95 -0.62
N ASN A 2 -8.32 -17.53 -0.89
CA ASN A 2 -8.61 -16.24 -1.52
C ASN A 2 -8.76 -15.19 -0.41
N ARG A 3 -7.65 -14.57 0.00
CA ARG A 3 -7.74 -13.41 0.90
C ARG A 3 -8.14 -12.18 0.08
N LYS A 4 -9.09 -11.41 0.58
CA LYS A 4 -9.62 -10.19 -0.03
C LYS A 4 -9.46 -9.03 0.94
N ASN A 5 -9.59 -7.81 0.44
CA ASN A 5 -9.49 -6.57 1.20
C ASN A 5 -8.12 -6.38 1.87
N ILE A 6 -7.06 -6.91 1.25
CA ILE A 6 -5.68 -6.68 1.70
C ILE A 6 -5.17 -5.37 1.08
N VAL A 7 -4.43 -4.59 1.87
CA VAL A 7 -3.67 -3.43 1.38
C VAL A 7 -2.21 -3.82 1.20
N TYR A 8 -1.71 -3.71 -0.02
CA TYR A 8 -0.30 -3.94 -0.37
C TYR A 8 0.41 -2.61 -0.60
N MET A 9 1.42 -2.31 0.23
CA MET A 9 2.27 -1.13 0.05
C MET A 9 3.58 -1.53 -0.65
N LEU A 10 3.72 -1.15 -1.92
CA LEU A 10 4.86 -1.50 -2.77
C LEU A 10 5.76 -0.29 -2.99
N TRP A 11 6.81 -0.19 -2.17
CA TRP A 11 7.75 0.93 -2.21
C TRP A 11 9.04 0.55 -2.93
N GLY A 12 9.32 1.23 -4.04
CA GLY A 12 10.47 0.94 -4.90
C GLY A 12 10.19 -0.07 -6.01
N ASN A 13 11.06 -0.10 -7.02
CA ASN A 13 10.83 -0.84 -8.26
C ASN A 13 10.76 -2.36 -8.05
N TYR A 14 11.59 -2.90 -7.16
CA TYR A 14 11.59 -4.33 -6.85
C TYR A 14 10.25 -4.78 -6.22
N ALA A 15 9.70 -3.99 -5.31
CA ALA A 15 8.40 -4.28 -4.71
C ALA A 15 7.26 -4.19 -5.74
N LYS A 16 7.28 -3.17 -6.61
CA LYS A 16 6.32 -3.04 -7.72
C LYS A 16 6.33 -4.26 -8.66
N GLN A 17 7.51 -4.76 -9.01
CA GLN A 17 7.64 -5.96 -9.85
C GLN A 17 7.03 -7.19 -9.20
N LYS A 18 7.27 -7.42 -7.91
CA LYS A 18 6.64 -8.54 -7.19
C LYS A 18 5.13 -8.41 -7.05
N GLY A 19 4.63 -7.17 -7.00
CA GLY A 19 3.21 -6.90 -6.92
C GLY A 19 2.41 -7.15 -8.19
N ALA A 20 3.06 -7.42 -9.33
CA ALA A 20 2.37 -7.65 -10.60
C ALA A 20 1.41 -8.85 -10.57
N ALA A 21 1.63 -9.82 -9.68
CA ALA A 21 0.77 -10.99 -9.52
C ALA A 21 -0.40 -10.79 -8.53
N ILE A 22 -0.53 -9.60 -7.93
CA ILE A 22 -1.58 -9.30 -6.95
C ILE A 22 -2.89 -9.01 -7.69
N ASP A 23 -3.98 -9.63 -7.22
CA ASP A 23 -5.33 -9.32 -7.69
C ASP A 23 -5.76 -7.92 -7.21
N SER A 24 -5.71 -6.95 -8.12
CA SER A 24 -6.10 -5.57 -7.90
C SER A 24 -7.62 -5.33 -7.87
N MET A 25 -8.44 -6.32 -8.26
CA MET A 25 -9.91 -6.18 -8.18
C MET A 25 -10.41 -6.37 -6.75
N ASN A 26 -9.77 -7.25 -5.98
CA ASN A 26 -10.19 -7.58 -4.62
C ASN A 26 -9.28 -6.97 -3.54
N ASN A 27 -8.21 -6.27 -3.90
CA ASN A 27 -7.21 -5.73 -2.97
C ASN A 27 -6.76 -4.33 -3.39
N LEU A 28 -6.27 -3.56 -2.43
CA LEU A 28 -5.68 -2.25 -2.69
C LEU A 28 -4.17 -2.37 -2.89
N ILE A 29 -3.67 -1.80 -3.97
CA ILE A 29 -2.23 -1.71 -4.24
C ILE A 29 -1.81 -0.23 -4.19
N LEU A 30 -0.93 0.11 -3.25
CA LEU A 30 -0.38 1.45 -3.08
C LEU A 30 1.09 1.44 -3.47
N THR A 31 1.47 2.20 -4.50
CA THR A 31 2.85 2.22 -5.01
C THR A 31 3.50 3.59 -4.87
N SER A 32 4.77 3.62 -4.45
CA SER A 32 5.55 4.87 -4.33
C SER A 32 7.04 4.59 -4.56
N ALA A 33 7.86 5.64 -4.49
CA ALA A 33 9.32 5.48 -4.38
C ALA A 33 9.69 4.73 -3.09
N HIS A 34 10.94 4.29 -2.96
CA HIS A 34 11.40 3.67 -1.73
C HIS A 34 11.72 4.75 -0.68
N PRO A 35 11.46 4.55 0.62
CA PRO A 35 11.79 5.52 1.67
C PRO A 35 13.31 5.67 1.94
N SER A 36 14.18 5.03 1.15
CA SER A 36 15.64 5.16 1.33
C SER A 36 16.11 6.58 1.02
N PRO A 37 17.26 7.00 1.58
CA PRO A 37 17.78 8.36 1.43
C PRO A 37 17.85 8.84 -0.03
N PHE A 38 18.14 7.94 -0.97
CA PHE A 38 18.29 8.24 -2.39
C PHE A 38 16.97 8.55 -3.13
N SER A 39 15.82 8.18 -2.56
CA SER A 39 14.51 8.39 -3.20
C SER A 39 13.45 8.94 -2.25
N VAL A 40 13.85 9.38 -1.05
CA VAL A 40 12.95 9.85 0.00
C VAL A 40 12.12 11.07 -0.43
N GLN A 41 12.68 11.95 -1.26
CA GLN A 41 11.97 13.11 -1.80
C GLN A 41 10.72 12.70 -2.59
N ALA A 42 10.78 11.60 -3.33
CA ALA A 42 9.65 11.05 -4.08
C ALA A 42 8.74 10.14 -3.22
N PHE A 43 9.14 9.85 -1.98
CA PHE A 43 8.33 9.12 -1.00
C PHE A 43 7.47 10.06 -0.14
N PHE A 44 8.00 11.23 0.21
CA PHE A 44 7.29 12.22 1.02
C PHE A 44 5.97 12.63 0.38
N GLY A 45 4.91 12.72 1.20
CA GLY A 45 3.58 13.14 0.75
C GLY A 45 2.73 12.06 0.06
N ASN A 46 3.18 10.80 0.00
CA ASN A 46 2.42 9.72 -0.65
C ASN A 46 1.06 9.40 0.01
N LYS A 47 0.87 9.76 1.29
CA LYS A 47 -0.35 9.53 2.09
C LYS A 47 -0.82 8.07 2.16
N HIS A 48 0.09 7.09 1.98
CA HIS A 48 -0.28 5.67 1.92
C HIS A 48 -0.94 5.15 3.20
N PHE A 49 -0.46 5.56 4.37
CA PHE A 49 -1.05 5.13 5.65
C PHE A 49 -2.51 5.59 5.80
N CYS A 50 -2.79 6.82 5.37
CA CYS A 50 -4.16 7.35 5.34
C CYS A 50 -5.03 6.58 4.33
N ALA A 51 -4.53 6.37 3.11
CA ALA A 51 -5.24 5.61 2.09
C ALA A 51 -5.54 4.16 2.52
N CYS A 52 -4.59 3.52 3.22
CA CYS A 52 -4.78 2.20 3.81
C CYS A 52 -5.96 2.20 4.79
N ASN A 53 -5.95 3.11 5.77
CA ASN A 53 -7.02 3.18 6.77
C ASN A 53 -8.38 3.55 6.16
N ILE A 54 -8.42 4.39 5.12
CA ILE A 54 -9.65 4.68 4.38
C ILE A 54 -10.19 3.40 3.75
N TYR A 55 -9.34 2.63 3.06
CA TYR A 55 -9.75 1.39 2.41
C TYR A 55 -10.20 0.32 3.40
N LEU A 56 -9.50 0.16 4.53
CA LEU A 56 -9.92 -0.77 5.58
C LEU A 56 -11.32 -0.39 6.09
N LYS A 57 -11.53 0.90 6.41
CA LYS A 57 -12.83 1.41 6.86
C LYS A 57 -13.94 1.19 5.86
N THR A 58 -13.72 1.40 4.56
CA THR A 58 -14.75 1.18 3.52
C THR A 58 -15.15 -0.29 3.38
N HIS A 59 -14.28 -1.21 3.84
CA HIS A 59 -14.53 -2.65 3.85
C HIS A 59 -14.95 -3.17 5.23
N GLY A 60 -15.26 -2.28 6.18
CA GLY A 60 -15.67 -2.65 7.54
C GLY A 60 -14.56 -3.29 8.38
N ILE A 61 -13.29 -3.04 8.03
CA ILE A 61 -12.12 -3.52 8.76
C ILE A 61 -11.60 -2.36 9.61
N ASP A 62 -11.23 -2.66 10.86
CA ASP A 62 -10.68 -1.66 11.76
C ASP A 62 -9.39 -1.03 11.18
N PRO A 63 -9.24 0.30 11.26
CA PRO A 63 -8.03 0.97 10.81
C PRO A 63 -6.83 0.58 11.66
N ILE A 64 -5.64 0.67 11.07
CA ILE A 64 -4.38 0.44 11.77
C ILE A 64 -4.00 1.70 12.55
N ASP A 65 -3.63 1.53 13.83
CA ASP A 65 -2.91 2.56 14.57
C ASP A 65 -1.43 2.50 14.18
N TRP A 66 -0.92 3.59 13.61
CA TRP A 66 0.43 3.68 13.04
C TRP A 66 1.43 4.34 13.98
N LYS A 67 1.00 4.72 15.19
CA LYS A 67 1.84 5.36 16.20
C LYS A 67 2.63 4.36 17.03
#